data_AF-A0A846DBL6-F1
#
_entry.id   AF-A0A846DBL6-F1
#
_cell.length_a   1.000
_cell.length_b   1.000
_cell.length_c   1.000
_cell.angle_alpha   90.00
_cell.angle_beta   90.00
_cell.angle_gamma   90.00
#
_symmetry.space_group_name_H-M   'P 1'
#
loop_
_entity.id
_entity.type
_entity.pdbx_description
1 polymer ?
#
loop_
_entity_poly.entity_id
_entity_poly.type
_entity_poly.pdbx_seq_one_letter_code
_entity_poly.pdbx_strand_id
1 'polypeptide(L)'
;MGKKLAWLAWGLATTGFIAPALALEYSAGESGINAYKLHEAPYNLIGRKIAIGQVEIGRPGKFGFDKAVSWNPAIAIAGIFHLNNRAQSNTNVDDHAAMVAMVMVSKDKKLRGVAPGAKLYSSAVGSLKESGQPEECLSSQHIAEQNGGEC
;
A
#
# COMPACT_ATOMS: atom_id res chain seq x y z
N MET A 1 29.67 15.08 29.67
CA MET A 1 29.09 15.45 28.36
C MET A 1 28.40 14.29 27.64
N GLY A 2 29.01 13.09 27.53
CA GLY A 2 28.51 11.98 26.70
C GLY A 2 27.12 11.43 27.03
N LYS A 3 26.70 11.42 28.32
CA LYS A 3 25.36 10.95 28.70
C LYS A 3 24.23 11.85 28.16
N LYS A 4 24.41 13.18 28.11
CA LYS A 4 23.40 14.10 27.57
C LYS A 4 23.26 13.96 26.05
N LEU A 5 24.36 13.70 25.34
CA LEU A 5 24.34 13.45 23.88
C LEU A 5 23.63 12.13 23.53
N ALA A 6 23.85 11.08 24.33
CA ALA A 6 23.19 9.79 24.12
C ALA A 6 21.66 9.86 24.33
N TRP A 7 21.19 10.65 25.30
CA TRP A 7 19.76 10.88 25.52
C TRP A 7 19.12 11.72 24.40
N LEU A 8 19.84 12.70 23.86
CA LEU A 8 19.41 13.47 22.69
C LEU A 8 19.34 12.61 21.42
N ALA A 9 20.32 11.74 21.20
CA ALA A 9 20.34 10.81 20.07
C ALA A 9 19.20 9.77 20.17
N TRP A 10 18.89 9.30 21.39
CA TRP A 10 17.75 8.39 21.60
C TRP A 10 16.41 9.10 21.37
N GLY A 11 16.25 10.34 21.86
CA GLY A 11 15.06 11.15 21.61
C GLY A 11 14.81 11.42 20.13
N LEU A 12 15.86 11.75 19.37
CA LEU A 12 15.76 11.98 17.92
C LEU A 12 15.48 10.68 17.12
N ALA A 13 15.96 9.53 17.60
CA ALA A 13 15.64 8.26 16.97
C ALA A 13 14.16 7.89 17.14
N THR A 14 13.54 8.24 18.28
CA THR A 14 12.12 7.95 18.53
C THR A 14 11.15 8.80 17.69
N THR A 15 11.52 10.01 17.27
CA THR A 15 10.66 10.86 16.43
C THR A 15 10.56 10.34 14.98
N GLY A 16 11.61 9.69 14.45
CA GLY A 16 11.62 9.11 13.11
C GLY A 16 10.63 7.95 12.90
N PHE A 17 10.32 7.19 13.96
CA PHE A 17 9.39 6.04 13.88
C PHE A 17 7.91 6.43 14.03
N ILE A 18 7.58 7.59 14.61
CA ILE A 18 6.19 8.01 14.86
C ILE A 18 5.61 8.76 13.65
N ALA A 19 6.45 9.38 12.83
CA ALA A 19 6.02 10.25 11.72
C ALA A 19 5.12 9.58 10.66
N PRO A 20 5.38 8.34 10.18
CA PRO A 20 4.54 7.74 9.14
C PRO A 20 3.12 7.42 9.62
N ALA A 21 2.97 7.04 10.89
CA ALA A 21 1.66 6.72 11.45
C ALA A 21 0.79 7.94 11.70
N LEU A 22 1.41 9.05 12.11
CA LEU A 22 0.71 10.32 12.21
C LEU A 22 0.31 10.88 10.84
N ALA A 23 1.12 10.66 9.80
CA ALA A 23 0.83 11.16 8.47
C ALA A 23 -0.43 10.52 7.86
N LEU A 24 -0.59 9.20 7.96
CA LEU A 24 -1.78 8.52 7.46
C LEU A 24 -3.04 8.93 8.24
N GLU A 25 -2.95 8.96 9.57
CA GLU A 25 -4.07 9.35 10.43
C GLU A 25 -4.51 10.80 10.15
N TYR A 26 -3.57 11.71 9.96
CA TYR A 26 -3.87 13.09 9.59
C TYR A 26 -4.50 13.20 8.20
N SER A 27 -4.01 12.43 7.22
CA SER A 27 -4.48 12.49 5.84
C SER A 27 -5.86 11.84 5.65
N ALA A 28 -6.09 10.65 6.22
CA ALA A 28 -7.33 9.91 6.08
C ALA A 28 -8.39 10.28 7.12
N GLY A 29 -7.97 10.79 8.29
CA GLY A 29 -8.83 11.21 9.38
C GLY A 29 -9.45 12.59 9.20
N GLU A 30 -10.03 13.12 10.29
CA GLU A 30 -10.85 14.34 10.27
C GLU A 30 -10.09 15.59 9.80
N SER A 31 -8.78 15.67 10.05
CA SER A 31 -7.94 16.78 9.59
C SER A 31 -7.61 16.74 8.09
N GLY A 32 -7.90 15.63 7.40
CA GLY A 32 -7.64 15.44 5.98
C GLY A 32 -8.93 15.18 5.21
N ILE A 33 -9.00 14.08 4.45
CA ILE A 33 -10.17 13.75 3.63
C ILE A 33 -11.35 13.20 4.44
N ASN A 34 -11.18 12.99 5.74
CA ASN A 34 -12.21 12.53 6.67
C ASN A 34 -12.93 11.24 6.23
N ALA A 35 -12.16 10.28 5.72
CA ALA A 35 -12.66 8.98 5.28
C ALA A 35 -13.27 8.17 6.43
N TYR A 36 -12.76 8.33 7.65
CA TYR A 36 -13.23 7.56 8.81
C TYR A 36 -14.67 7.87 9.20
N LYS A 37 -15.14 9.09 8.95
CA LYS A 37 -16.56 9.43 9.12
C LYS A 37 -17.47 8.55 8.26
N LEU A 38 -17.00 8.12 7.09
CA LEU A 38 -17.74 7.20 6.21
C LEU A 38 -17.67 5.75 6.69
N HIS A 39 -16.66 5.38 7.49
CA HIS A 39 -16.55 4.04 8.07
C HIS A 39 -17.53 3.84 9.22
N GLU A 40 -17.93 4.92 9.89
CA GLU A 40 -18.82 4.90 11.04
C GLU A 40 -20.30 4.78 10.65
N ALA A 41 -21.16 4.53 11.64
CA ALA A 41 -22.60 4.55 11.44
C ALA A 41 -23.07 5.97 11.06
N PRO A 42 -24.07 6.11 10.18
CA PRO A 42 -24.89 5.06 9.56
C PRO A 42 -24.31 4.47 8.27
N TYR A 43 -23.15 4.94 7.81
CA TYR A 43 -22.67 4.70 6.44
C TYR A 43 -21.99 3.35 6.26
N ASN A 44 -21.04 3.00 7.14
CA ASN A 44 -20.25 1.76 7.05
C ASN A 44 -19.64 1.52 5.65
N LEU A 45 -19.22 2.60 4.99
CA LEU A 45 -18.64 2.62 3.65
C LEU A 45 -17.14 2.36 3.74
N ILE A 46 -16.78 1.08 3.70
CA ILE A 46 -15.38 0.64 3.77
C ILE A 46 -14.85 0.08 2.44
N GLY A 47 -15.59 0.26 1.34
CA GLY A 47 -15.18 -0.26 0.02
C GLY A 47 -15.49 -1.75 -0.21
N ARG A 48 -16.46 -2.34 0.50
CA ARG A 48 -16.87 -3.73 0.23
C ARG A 48 -17.33 -3.90 -1.21
N LYS A 49 -16.93 -5.00 -1.85
CA LYS A 49 -17.22 -5.32 -3.26
C LYS A 49 -16.60 -4.35 -4.28
N ILE A 50 -15.74 -3.44 -3.83
CA ILE A 50 -14.91 -2.61 -4.71
C ILE A 50 -13.55 -3.29 -4.87
N ALA A 51 -13.04 -3.33 -6.10
CA ALA A 51 -11.66 -3.64 -6.38
C ALA A 51 -10.90 -2.34 -6.65
N ILE A 52 -9.68 -2.27 -6.13
CA ILE A 52 -8.74 -1.18 -6.36
C ILE A 52 -7.56 -1.77 -7.12
N GLY A 53 -7.17 -1.09 -8.20
CA GLY A 53 -5.98 -1.40 -8.97
C GLY A 53 -4.84 -0.47 -8.58
N GLN A 54 -3.67 -1.04 -8.32
CA GLN A 54 -2.42 -0.30 -8.10
C GLN A 54 -1.42 -0.69 -9.18
N VAL A 55 -0.94 0.31 -9.92
CA VAL A 55 0.10 0.14 -10.94
C VAL A 55 1.25 1.05 -10.57
N GLU A 56 2.41 0.47 -10.26
CA GLU A 56 3.59 1.20 -9.81
C GLU A 56 4.88 0.53 -10.30
N ILE A 57 6.03 1.19 -10.13
CA ILE A 57 7.36 0.67 -10.49
C ILE A 57 7.59 -0.73 -9.90
N GLY A 58 7.23 -0.90 -8.62
CA GLY A 58 7.21 -2.18 -7.94
C GLY A 58 5.81 -2.58 -7.47
N ARG A 59 5.77 -3.65 -6.67
CA ARG A 59 4.55 -4.18 -6.06
C ARG A 59 4.72 -4.33 -4.55
N PRO A 60 3.63 -4.29 -3.77
CA PRO A 60 3.69 -4.65 -2.36
C PRO A 60 4.08 -6.13 -2.19
N GLY A 61 4.75 -6.41 -1.07
CA GLY A 61 4.95 -7.77 -0.61
C GLY A 61 3.61 -8.45 -0.26
N LYS A 62 3.49 -9.74 -0.55
CA LYS A 62 2.33 -10.57 -0.18
C LYS A 62 2.75 -11.61 0.85
N PHE A 63 2.15 -11.55 2.03
CA PHE A 63 2.37 -12.52 3.09
C PHE A 63 2.16 -13.96 2.62
N GLY A 64 3.08 -14.86 3.00
CA GLY A 64 3.05 -16.27 2.60
C GLY A 64 3.51 -16.55 1.17
N PHE A 65 3.66 -15.52 0.33
CA PHE A 65 4.19 -15.63 -1.03
C PHE A 65 5.63 -15.11 -1.11
N ASP A 66 5.88 -13.93 -0.53
CA ASP A 66 7.21 -13.35 -0.41
C ASP A 66 7.84 -13.71 0.94
N LYS A 67 9.07 -14.21 0.91
CA LYS A 67 9.82 -14.75 2.07
C LYS A 67 11.11 -13.99 2.37
N ALA A 68 11.65 -13.26 1.39
CA ALA A 68 12.92 -12.54 1.49
C ALA A 68 12.70 -11.05 1.21
N VAL A 69 11.89 -10.40 2.04
CA VAL A 69 11.53 -8.99 1.90
C VAL A 69 11.92 -8.23 3.17
N SER A 70 12.44 -7.01 3.00
CA SER A 70 12.83 -6.11 4.10
C SER A 70 11.65 -5.75 4.99
N TRP A 71 10.48 -5.57 4.38
CA TRP A 71 9.25 -5.17 5.06
C TRP A 71 8.03 -5.78 4.37
N ASN A 72 7.10 -6.35 5.16
CA ASN A 72 5.91 -7.04 4.66
C ASN A 72 4.71 -6.79 5.57
N PRO A 73 4.10 -5.59 5.50
CA PRO A 73 2.91 -5.30 6.27
C PRO A 73 1.80 -6.29 5.91
N ALA A 74 1.02 -6.71 6.90
CA ALA A 74 -0.08 -7.66 6.71
C ALA A 74 -1.28 -6.98 6.01
N ILE A 75 -1.14 -6.72 4.71
CA ILE A 75 -2.16 -6.11 3.85
C ILE A 75 -2.90 -7.22 3.10
N ALA A 76 -4.22 -7.13 3.05
CA ALA A 76 -5.05 -8.09 2.32
C ALA A 76 -5.00 -7.79 0.81
N ILE A 77 -4.03 -8.37 0.11
CA ILE A 77 -3.85 -8.22 -1.33
C ILE A 77 -4.51 -9.41 -2.06
N ALA A 78 -5.47 -9.10 -2.93
CA ALA A 78 -6.22 -10.09 -3.71
C ALA A 78 -5.34 -10.73 -4.79
N GLY A 79 -4.57 -9.93 -5.53
CA GLY A 79 -3.67 -10.41 -6.57
C GLY A 79 -2.43 -9.53 -6.74
N ILE A 80 -1.32 -10.15 -7.15
CA ILE A 80 -0.04 -9.50 -7.41
C ILE A 80 0.49 -9.93 -8.77
N PHE A 81 0.99 -8.96 -9.53
CA PHE A 81 1.35 -9.12 -10.93
C PHE A 81 2.65 -8.39 -11.26
N HIS A 82 3.22 -8.73 -12.41
CA HIS A 82 4.27 -8.00 -13.10
C HIS A 82 3.81 -7.84 -14.54
N LEU A 83 3.58 -6.60 -14.96
CA LEU A 83 2.89 -6.29 -16.20
C LEU A 83 1.51 -6.96 -16.24
N ASN A 84 1.29 -7.83 -17.22
CA ASN A 84 0.08 -8.64 -17.40
C ASN A 84 0.24 -10.10 -16.96
N ASN A 85 1.31 -10.43 -16.23
CA ASN A 85 1.61 -11.78 -15.78
C ASN A 85 1.56 -11.89 -14.26
N ARG A 86 1.36 -13.11 -13.74
CA ARG A 86 1.50 -13.36 -12.29
C ARG A 86 2.89 -12.98 -11.82
N ALA A 87 2.98 -12.34 -10.66
CA ALA A 87 4.26 -11.98 -10.07
C ALA A 87 5.09 -13.23 -9.73
N GLN A 88 6.41 -13.10 -9.78
CA GLN A 88 7.33 -14.08 -9.21
C GLN A 88 7.61 -13.73 -7.74
N SER A 89 7.93 -14.75 -6.94
CA SER A 89 8.20 -14.59 -5.51
C SER A 89 9.46 -13.76 -5.28
N ASN A 90 9.40 -12.79 -4.37
CA ASN A 90 10.47 -11.86 -4.01
C ASN A 90 11.00 -10.96 -5.13
N THR A 91 10.36 -10.91 -6.31
CA THR A 91 10.76 -10.02 -7.40
C THR A 91 9.90 -8.77 -7.42
N ASN A 92 10.54 -7.64 -7.76
CA ASN A 92 9.90 -6.31 -7.88
C ASN A 92 9.11 -5.90 -6.63
N VAL A 93 9.46 -6.46 -5.47
CA VAL A 93 8.88 -6.05 -4.20
C VAL A 93 9.47 -4.70 -3.83
N ASP A 94 8.60 -3.77 -3.47
CA ASP A 94 8.97 -2.39 -3.25
C ASP A 94 8.24 -1.82 -2.02
N ASP A 95 8.99 -1.17 -1.15
CA ASP A 95 8.47 -0.60 0.09
C ASP A 95 7.56 0.59 -0.19
N HIS A 96 7.82 1.38 -1.24
CA HIS A 96 6.95 2.48 -1.63
C HIS A 96 5.58 1.96 -2.07
N ALA A 97 5.53 0.95 -2.94
CA ALA A 97 4.30 0.29 -3.34
C ALA A 97 3.54 -0.32 -2.14
N ALA A 98 4.25 -0.88 -1.15
CA ALA A 98 3.64 -1.34 0.10
C ALA A 98 3.05 -0.19 0.94
N MET A 99 3.70 0.97 1.00
CA MET A 99 3.15 2.15 1.67
C MET A 99 1.87 2.65 1.01
N VAL A 100 1.83 2.74 -0.32
CA VAL A 100 0.63 3.12 -1.06
C VAL A 100 -0.50 2.10 -0.83
N ALA A 101 -0.18 0.80 -0.86
CA ALA A 101 -1.14 -0.26 -0.53
C ALA A 101 -1.73 -0.10 0.88
N MET A 102 -0.93 0.33 1.88
CA MET A 102 -1.43 0.59 3.22
C MET A 102 -2.43 1.74 3.25
N VAL A 103 -2.11 2.85 2.59
CA VAL A 103 -3.01 4.02 2.48
C VAL A 103 -4.36 3.60 1.89
N MET A 104 -4.36 2.72 0.89
CA MET A 104 -5.58 2.27 0.22
C MET A 104 -6.42 1.31 1.06
N VAL A 105 -5.85 0.19 1.54
CA VAL A 105 -6.65 -0.95 2.04
C VAL A 105 -6.19 -1.51 3.39
N SER A 106 -5.29 -0.85 4.12
CA SER A 106 -4.84 -1.34 5.43
C SER A 106 -6.01 -1.49 6.41
N LYS A 107 -6.04 -2.63 7.12
CA LYS A 107 -7.02 -2.93 8.18
C LYS A 107 -6.46 -2.70 9.57
N ASP A 108 -5.21 -2.26 9.68
CA ASP A 108 -4.62 -1.94 10.97
C ASP A 108 -5.41 -0.83 11.67
N LYS A 109 -5.60 -0.94 12.98
CA LYS A 109 -6.42 0.01 13.74
C LYS A 109 -5.73 1.38 13.90
N LYS A 110 -4.40 1.40 13.94
CA LYS A 110 -3.58 2.62 14.07
C LYS A 110 -3.23 3.20 12.70
N LEU A 111 -3.17 2.35 11.67
CA LEU A 111 -2.86 2.71 10.29
C LEU A 111 -4.01 2.28 9.38
N ARG A 112 -5.21 2.81 9.61
CA ARG A 112 -6.39 2.42 8.83
C ARG A 112 -6.32 3.04 7.44
N GLY A 113 -6.45 2.21 6.41
CA GLY A 113 -6.57 2.68 5.03
C GLY A 113 -7.92 3.32 4.75
N VAL A 114 -8.04 3.98 3.59
CA VAL A 114 -9.25 4.67 3.15
C VAL A 114 -10.40 3.70 2.86
N ALA A 115 -10.11 2.56 2.22
CA ALA A 115 -11.09 1.54 1.83
C ALA A 115 -10.68 0.14 2.35
N PRO A 116 -10.70 -0.07 3.68
CA PRO A 116 -10.13 -1.27 4.30
C PRO A 116 -10.89 -2.57 3.97
N GLY A 117 -12.09 -2.48 3.38
CA GLY A 117 -12.90 -3.59 2.92
C GLY A 117 -12.79 -3.88 1.41
N ALA A 118 -12.01 -3.09 0.65
CA ALA A 118 -11.79 -3.30 -0.77
C ALA A 118 -10.83 -4.47 -1.05
N LYS A 119 -10.87 -4.99 -2.27
CA LYS A 119 -9.89 -5.95 -2.79
C LYS A 119 -8.81 -5.18 -3.54
N LEU A 120 -7.55 -5.29 -3.12
CA LEU A 120 -6.43 -4.68 -3.84
C LEU A 120 -5.81 -5.67 -4.82
N TYR A 121 -5.68 -5.28 -6.08
CA TYR A 121 -4.84 -5.93 -7.07
C TYR A 121 -3.69 -4.99 -7.41
N SER A 122 -2.46 -5.50 -7.42
CA SER A 122 -1.29 -4.66 -7.70
C SER A 122 -0.39 -5.28 -8.76
N SER A 123 0.03 -4.47 -9.73
CA SER A 123 1.01 -4.85 -10.74
C SER A 123 2.24 -3.95 -10.66
N ALA A 124 3.42 -4.58 -10.67
CA ALA A 124 4.67 -3.88 -10.92
C ALA A 124 4.83 -3.64 -12.43
N VAL A 125 5.19 -2.43 -12.84
CA VAL A 125 5.56 -2.11 -14.23
C VAL A 125 7.01 -2.46 -14.54
N GLY A 126 7.86 -2.60 -13.51
CA GLY A 126 9.29 -2.90 -13.67
C GLY A 126 10.18 -1.67 -13.41
N SER A 127 11.42 -1.71 -13.88
CA SER A 127 12.41 -0.66 -13.58
C SER A 127 12.14 0.62 -14.36
N LEU A 128 12.49 1.80 -13.80
CA LEU A 128 12.40 3.09 -14.50
C LEU A 128 13.16 3.17 -15.83
N LYS A 129 14.12 2.26 -16.05
CA LYS A 129 14.89 2.18 -17.30
C LYS A 129 14.15 1.42 -18.41
N GLU A 130 13.23 0.54 -18.02
CA GLU A 130 12.44 -0.31 -18.90
C GLU A 130 10.95 0.07 -18.90
N SER A 131 10.50 0.88 -17.93
CA SER A 131 9.14 1.34 -17.82
C SER A 131 8.91 2.55 -18.72
N GLY A 132 8.06 2.39 -19.72
CA GLY A 132 7.48 3.47 -20.50
C GLY A 132 5.95 3.42 -20.48
N GLN A 133 5.36 4.29 -21.31
CA GLN A 133 3.93 4.31 -21.56
C GLN A 133 3.34 2.92 -21.92
N PRO A 134 4.01 2.04 -22.69
CA PRO A 134 3.46 0.73 -23.03
C PRO A 134 3.30 -0.20 -21.81
N GLU A 135 4.29 -0.27 -20.94
CA GLU A 135 4.31 -1.14 -19.76
C GLU A 135 3.27 -0.72 -18.73
N GLU A 136 3.14 0.60 -18.52
CA GLU A 136 2.10 1.19 -17.67
C GLU A 136 0.70 0.90 -18.22
N CYS A 137 0.51 1.04 -19.54
CA CYS A 137 -0.75 0.75 -20.22
C CYS A 137 -1.12 -0.73 -20.10
N LEU A 138 -0.17 -1.62 -20.38
CA LEU A 138 -0.36 -3.07 -20.29
C LEU A 138 -0.72 -3.50 -18.86
N SER A 139 -0.01 -2.97 -17.86
CA SER A 139 -0.28 -3.24 -16.45
C SER A 139 -1.65 -2.74 -16.03
N SER A 140 -2.03 -1.53 -16.47
CA SER A 140 -3.31 -0.91 -16.14
C SER A 140 -4.49 -1.68 -16.75
N GLN A 141 -4.40 -2.06 -18.03
CA GLN A 141 -5.41 -2.89 -18.69
C GLN A 141 -5.59 -4.21 -17.95
N HIS A 142 -4.49 -4.91 -17.67
CA HIS A 142 -4.56 -6.18 -16.96
C HIS A 142 -5.19 -6.06 -15.57
N ILE A 143 -4.84 -5.01 -14.82
CA ILE A 143 -5.40 -4.77 -13.50
C ILE A 143 -6.90 -4.45 -13.55
N ALA A 144 -7.35 -3.71 -14.56
CA ALA A 144 -8.76 -3.39 -14.75
C ALA A 144 -9.62 -4.65 -14.99
N GLU A 145 -9.06 -5.66 -15.66
CA GLU A 145 -9.74 -6.95 -15.92
C GLU A 145 -9.94 -7.82 -14.66
N GLN A 146 -9.17 -7.60 -13.57
CA GLN A 146 -9.16 -8.48 -12.40
C GLN A 146 -10.47 -8.47 -11.57
N ASN A 147 -11.42 -7.61 -11.92
CA ASN A 147 -12.69 -7.48 -11.22
C ASN A 147 -13.92 -7.46 -12.16
N GLY A 148 -13.98 -8.39 -13.11
CA GLY A 148 -15.19 -8.64 -13.89
C GLY A 148 -15.01 -8.66 -15.41
N GLY A 149 -13.82 -8.33 -15.92
CA GLY A 149 -13.47 -8.54 -17.34
C GLY A 149 -14.18 -7.67 -18.37
N GLU A 150 -14.67 -6.47 -18.01
CA GLU A 150 -15.41 -5.57 -18.94
C GLU A 150 -14.56 -4.41 -19.51
N CYS A 151 -13.27 -4.61 -19.78
CA CYS A 151 -12.40 -3.59 -20.36
C CYS A 151 -12.02 -3.90 -21.81
#